data_AF-A0ABD6WJC2-F1
#
_entry.id   AF-A0ABD6WJC2-F1
#
_cell.length_a   1.000
_cell.length_b   1.000
_cell.length_c   1.000
_cell.angle_alpha   90.00
_cell.angle_beta   90.00
_cell.angle_gamma   90.00
#
_symmetry.space_group_name_H-M   'P 1'
#
loop_
_entity.id
_entity.type
_entity.pdbx_description
1 polymer ?
#
loop_
_entity_poly.entity_id
_entity_poly.type
_entity_poly.pdbx_seq_one_letter_code
_entity_poly.pdbx_strand_id
1 'polypeptide(L)'
;MQALALIALVVLAVVFVARIPAAVSQPSSRLSWLASGVGSLALLTRVHPGLDRFLGGENYINLAQNVLATTAFWLVMRAALLQSRSTPRFWTRKLILAAMLVSFVVPFLFITDKEPTSKTFITEHISQTGTWLYASIYMTAILAISTMLLLGLRRRKARSYGFFVAGSSLVILACIDEIIVLSLDHFEVTDLGFRVLLRNAFDFLFYCGVILIVTGIASFTLQKAMREARLSRHARRLRRLAGRLAVMPATNGSSRARDESSIAVVYDLVIALRDFENAHRGRLTPADARHVAAAEAIVMEQLPSPATTRAWTR
;
A
#
# COMPACT_ATOMS: atom_id res chain seq x y z
N MET A 1 22.00 -11.79 -3.00
CA MET A 1 20.75 -12.08 -3.73
C MET A 1 19.67 -12.72 -2.86
N GLN A 2 19.81 -13.98 -2.42
CA GLN A 2 18.77 -14.68 -1.62
C GLN A 2 18.39 -13.98 -0.30
N ALA A 3 19.37 -13.36 0.37
CA ALA A 3 19.13 -12.60 1.60
C ALA A 3 18.19 -11.40 1.41
N LEU A 4 18.27 -10.67 0.29
CA LEU A 4 17.39 -9.52 0.02
C LEU A 4 15.95 -9.96 -0.23
N ALA A 5 15.76 -11.03 -1.01
CA ALA A 5 14.44 -11.62 -1.23
C ALA A 5 13.82 -12.15 0.08
N LEU A 6 14.64 -12.75 0.95
CA LEU A 6 14.20 -13.22 2.26
C LEU A 6 13.84 -12.06 3.19
N ILE A 7 14.63 -10.98 3.20
CA ILE A 7 14.31 -9.74 3.93
C ILE A 7 12.99 -9.16 3.43
N ALA A 8 12.80 -9.05 2.10
CA ALA A 8 11.56 -8.56 1.52
C ALA A 8 10.35 -9.44 1.91
N LEU A 9 10.51 -10.76 1.90
CA LEU A 9 9.50 -11.71 2.34
C LEU A 9 9.16 -11.53 3.82
N VAL A 10 10.16 -11.44 4.69
CA VAL A 10 9.96 -11.22 6.13
C VAL A 10 9.24 -9.90 6.37
N VAL A 11 9.66 -8.82 5.71
CA VAL A 11 9.03 -7.50 5.82
C VAL A 11 7.57 -7.58 5.36
N LEU A 12 7.29 -8.21 4.22
CA LEU A 12 5.92 -8.39 3.71
C LEU A 12 5.06 -9.25 4.62
N ALA A 13 5.59 -10.33 5.18
CA ALA A 13 4.90 -11.21 6.10
C ALA A 13 4.57 -10.49 7.42
N VAL A 14 5.53 -9.75 7.98
CA VAL A 14 5.31 -8.92 9.18
C VAL A 14 4.24 -7.88 8.91
N VAL A 15 4.28 -7.19 7.77
CA VAL A 15 3.26 -6.20 7.40
C VAL A 15 1.89 -6.85 7.17
N PHE A 16 1.83 -8.04 6.59
CA PHE A 16 0.60 -8.80 6.39
C PHE A 16 -0.05 -9.17 7.72
N VAL A 17 0.72 -9.74 8.65
CA VAL A 17 0.24 -10.15 9.99
C VAL A 17 -0.15 -8.93 10.83
N ALA A 18 0.71 -7.91 10.89
CA ALA A 18 0.45 -6.69 11.67
C ALA A 18 -0.82 -5.94 11.22
N ARG A 19 -1.30 -6.20 10.00
CA ARG A 19 -2.48 -5.53 9.42
C ARG A 19 -3.77 -6.32 9.48
N ILE A 20 -3.76 -7.56 9.97
CA ILE A 20 -4.98 -8.36 10.14
C ILE A 20 -6.07 -7.58 10.91
N PRO A 21 -5.78 -6.94 12.06
CA PRO A 21 -6.81 -6.22 12.82
C PRO A 21 -7.39 -5.03 12.05
N ALA A 22 -6.53 -4.29 11.35
CA ALA A 22 -6.93 -3.12 10.55
C ALA A 22 -7.73 -3.53 9.30
N ALA A 23 -7.39 -4.65 8.65
CA ALA A 23 -8.07 -5.16 7.48
C ALA A 23 -9.49 -5.68 7.79
N VAL A 24 -9.65 -6.35 8.94
CA VAL A 24 -10.96 -6.80 9.43
C VAL A 24 -11.85 -5.60 9.76
N SER A 25 -11.28 -4.61 10.45
CA SER A 25 -12.05 -3.46 10.96
C SER A 25 -12.36 -2.39 9.90
N GLN A 26 -11.54 -2.24 8.85
CA GLN A 26 -11.64 -1.10 7.93
C GLN A 26 -11.56 -1.53 6.45
N PRO A 27 -12.61 -1.30 5.64
CA PRO A 27 -12.62 -1.65 4.22
C PRO A 27 -11.48 -1.00 3.41
N SER A 28 -11.07 0.22 3.77
CA SER A 28 -9.99 0.95 3.10
C SER A 28 -8.60 0.29 3.25
N SER A 29 -8.39 -0.50 4.30
CA SER A 29 -7.12 -1.20 4.57
C SER A 29 -7.03 -2.57 3.90
N ARG A 30 -8.15 -3.13 3.41
CA ARG A 30 -8.22 -4.46 2.79
C ARG A 30 -7.36 -4.58 1.53
N LEU A 31 -7.31 -3.53 0.70
CA LEU A 31 -6.53 -3.55 -0.54
C LEU A 31 -5.03 -3.62 -0.28
N SER A 32 -4.51 -2.85 0.68
CA SER A 32 -3.11 -2.95 1.07
C SER A 32 -2.78 -4.27 1.76
N TRP A 33 -3.71 -4.82 2.54
CA TRP A 33 -3.52 -6.14 3.18
C TRP A 33 -3.47 -7.27 2.14
N LEU A 34 -4.40 -7.27 1.18
CA LEU A 34 -4.36 -8.18 0.03
C LEU A 34 -3.07 -8.03 -0.76
N ALA A 35 -2.60 -6.80 -0.99
CA ALA A 35 -1.34 -6.56 -1.68
C ALA A 35 -0.15 -7.21 -0.96
N SER A 36 -0.08 -7.07 0.37
CA SER A 36 0.97 -7.70 1.19
C SER A 36 0.88 -9.23 1.18
N GLY A 37 -0.34 -9.79 1.24
CA GLY A 37 -0.54 -11.25 1.19
C GLY A 37 -0.16 -11.84 -0.17
N VAL A 38 -0.64 -11.23 -1.26
CA VAL A 38 -0.32 -11.63 -2.64
C VAL A 38 1.17 -11.48 -2.92
N GLY A 39 1.79 -10.37 -2.47
CA GLY A 39 3.24 -10.17 -2.60
C GLY A 39 4.06 -11.16 -1.78
N SER A 40 3.61 -11.52 -0.59
CA SER A 40 4.25 -12.58 0.22
C SER A 40 4.17 -13.93 -0.49
N LEU A 41 3.02 -14.27 -1.09
CA LEU A 41 2.83 -15.51 -1.83
C LEU A 41 3.77 -15.57 -3.06
N ALA A 42 3.93 -14.45 -3.77
CA ALA A 42 4.85 -14.34 -4.91
C ALA A 42 6.32 -14.57 -4.49
N LEU A 43 6.73 -14.05 -3.34
CA LEU A 43 8.10 -14.28 -2.85
C LEU A 43 8.29 -15.68 -2.25
N LEU A 44 7.28 -16.24 -1.60
CA LEU A 44 7.33 -17.58 -1.02
C LEU A 44 7.47 -18.66 -2.09
N THR A 45 6.73 -18.51 -3.19
CA THR A 45 6.83 -19.40 -4.37
C THR A 45 8.20 -19.32 -5.03
N ARG A 46 8.92 -18.19 -4.93
CA ARG A 46 10.31 -18.04 -5.42
C ARG A 46 11.35 -18.74 -4.53
N VAL A 47 11.07 -18.90 -3.24
CA VAL A 47 11.99 -19.52 -2.28
C VAL A 47 11.84 -21.05 -2.26
N HIS A 48 10.66 -21.59 -2.60
CA HIS A 48 10.38 -23.04 -2.61
C HIS A 48 10.11 -23.59 -4.02
N PRO A 49 11.15 -23.84 -4.84
CA PRO A 49 11.00 -24.37 -6.20
C PRO A 49 10.38 -25.79 -6.24
N GLY A 50 10.38 -26.53 -5.12
CA GLY A 50 9.82 -27.88 -5.03
C GLY A 50 8.30 -27.98 -5.24
N LEU A 51 7.56 -26.87 -5.21
CA LEU A 51 6.13 -26.83 -5.54
C LEU A 51 5.85 -27.10 -7.02
N ASP A 52 6.82 -26.87 -7.92
CA ASP A 52 6.62 -26.96 -9.38
C ASP A 52 6.43 -28.40 -9.84
N ARG A 53 7.09 -29.35 -9.15
CA ARG A 53 6.95 -30.79 -9.39
C ARG A 53 5.52 -31.30 -9.17
N PHE A 54 4.73 -30.62 -8.33
CA PHE A 54 3.35 -30.98 -8.06
C PHE A 54 2.37 -30.37 -9.08
N LEU A 55 2.78 -29.33 -9.82
CA LEU A 55 1.96 -28.59 -10.79
C LEU A 55 2.27 -28.94 -12.25
N GLY A 56 3.05 -30.00 -12.49
CA GLY A 56 3.36 -30.49 -13.83
C GLY A 56 4.75 -30.15 -14.35
N GLY A 57 5.56 -29.39 -13.60
CA GLY A 57 6.99 -29.19 -13.90
C GLY A 57 7.31 -28.32 -15.12
N GLU A 58 6.33 -27.64 -15.71
CA GLU A 58 6.49 -26.76 -16.87
C GLU A 58 6.59 -25.27 -16.51
N ASN A 59 7.17 -24.97 -15.35
CA ASN A 59 7.46 -23.61 -14.93
C ASN A 59 6.24 -22.67 -14.77
N TYR A 60 5.05 -23.25 -14.61
CA TYR A 60 3.82 -22.50 -14.31
C TYR A 60 3.92 -21.70 -13.01
N ILE A 61 4.82 -22.09 -12.11
CA ILE A 61 5.14 -21.32 -10.91
C ILE A 61 5.72 -19.94 -11.25
N ASN A 62 6.58 -19.82 -12.27
CA ASN A 62 7.10 -18.52 -12.68
C ASN A 62 5.98 -17.63 -13.23
N LEU A 63 5.05 -18.21 -14.00
CA LEU A 63 3.86 -17.48 -14.45
C LEU A 63 3.01 -17.02 -13.27
N ALA A 64 2.73 -17.91 -12.32
CA ALA A 64 1.98 -17.59 -11.12
C ALA A 64 2.67 -16.48 -10.31
N GLN A 65 3.99 -16.53 -10.15
CA GLN A 65 4.77 -15.49 -9.49
C GLN A 65 4.57 -14.13 -10.15
N ASN A 66 4.68 -14.05 -11.47
CA ASN A 66 4.54 -12.79 -12.22
C ASN A 66 3.10 -12.26 -12.20
N VAL A 67 2.09 -13.15 -12.23
CA VAL A 67 0.68 -12.78 -12.00
C VAL A 67 0.46 -12.21 -10.61
N LEU A 68 0.99 -12.87 -9.58
CA LEU A 68 0.87 -12.43 -8.18
C LEU A 68 1.60 -11.10 -7.97
N ALA A 69 2.84 -10.98 -8.45
CA ALA A 69 3.63 -9.76 -8.34
C ALA A 69 2.93 -8.57 -9.02
N THR A 70 2.48 -8.72 -10.27
CA THR A 70 1.74 -7.68 -10.99
C THR A 70 0.48 -7.27 -10.25
N THR A 71 -0.26 -8.25 -9.73
CA THR A 71 -1.47 -8.01 -8.94
C THR A 71 -1.15 -7.26 -7.64
N ALA A 72 -0.07 -7.63 -6.94
CA ALA A 72 0.37 -6.96 -5.72
C ALA A 72 0.73 -5.49 -6.00
N PHE A 73 1.55 -5.22 -7.03
CA PHE A 73 1.89 -3.86 -7.45
C PHE A 73 0.65 -3.04 -7.81
N TRP A 74 -0.29 -3.61 -8.55
CA TRP A 74 -1.53 -2.94 -8.91
C TRP A 74 -2.40 -2.62 -7.68
N LEU A 75 -2.51 -3.56 -6.73
CA LEU A 75 -3.24 -3.35 -5.47
C LEU A 75 -2.58 -2.28 -4.60
N VAL A 76 -1.25 -2.27 -4.52
CA VAL A 76 -0.49 -1.21 -3.84
C VAL A 76 -0.78 0.15 -4.45
N MET A 77 -0.65 0.26 -5.77
CA MET A 77 -0.91 1.49 -6.50
C MET A 77 -2.32 1.99 -6.19
N ARG A 78 -3.32 1.11 -6.31
CA ARG A 78 -4.71 1.47 -6.06
C ARG A 78 -4.93 1.90 -4.60
N ALA A 79 -4.36 1.19 -3.64
CA ALA A 79 -4.50 1.53 -2.22
C ALA A 79 -3.84 2.87 -1.85
N ALA A 80 -2.70 3.19 -2.47
CA ALA A 80 -2.00 4.45 -2.26
C ALA A 80 -2.74 5.64 -2.92
N LEU A 81 -3.24 5.45 -4.14
CA LEU A 81 -4.01 6.49 -4.85
C LEU A 81 -5.37 6.77 -4.19
N LEU A 82 -6.06 5.74 -3.69
CA LEU A 82 -7.31 5.89 -2.93
C LEU A 82 -7.11 6.75 -1.67
N GLN A 83 -6.00 6.54 -0.96
CA GLN A 83 -5.66 7.37 0.21
C GLN A 83 -5.31 8.82 -0.17
N SER A 84 -4.68 9.02 -1.34
CA SER A 84 -4.33 10.35 -1.87
C SER A 84 -5.54 11.13 -2.41
N ARG A 85 -6.73 10.51 -2.53
CA ARG A 85 -7.91 11.05 -3.26
C ARG A 85 -7.57 11.52 -4.68
N SER A 86 -6.51 10.94 -5.28
CA SER A 86 -5.99 11.30 -6.59
C SER A 86 -6.08 10.05 -7.46
N THR A 87 -7.28 9.76 -7.94
CA THR A 87 -7.54 8.56 -8.75
C THR A 87 -8.01 8.94 -10.15
N PRO A 88 -7.15 8.86 -11.18
CA PRO A 88 -7.66 8.74 -12.54
C PRO A 88 -8.52 7.47 -12.64
N ARG A 89 -9.80 7.65 -13.03
CA ARG A 89 -10.82 6.57 -13.11
C ARG A 89 -10.47 5.45 -14.08
N PHE A 90 -9.57 5.69 -15.03
CA PHE A 90 -9.18 4.71 -16.03
C PHE A 90 -8.29 3.61 -15.42
N TRP A 91 -7.13 3.96 -14.87
CA TRP A 91 -6.10 3.05 -14.32
C TRP A 91 -6.53 2.20 -13.13
N THR A 92 -7.67 2.52 -12.51
CA THR A 92 -8.26 1.78 -11.39
C THR A 92 -9.28 0.73 -11.83
N ARG A 93 -9.55 0.61 -13.14
CA ARG A 93 -10.45 -0.41 -13.70
C ARG A 93 -9.79 -1.79 -13.65
N LYS A 94 -10.52 -2.78 -13.14
CA LYS A 94 -10.09 -4.19 -13.10
C LYS A 94 -9.76 -4.75 -14.50
N LEU A 95 -10.40 -4.21 -15.53
CA LEU A 95 -10.15 -4.57 -16.93
C LEU A 95 -8.71 -4.28 -17.38
N ILE A 96 -8.07 -3.22 -16.86
CA ILE A 96 -6.68 -2.90 -17.21
C ILE A 96 -5.73 -3.92 -16.60
N LEU A 97 -5.97 -4.33 -15.35
CA LEU A 97 -5.21 -5.43 -14.74
C LEU A 97 -5.40 -6.71 -15.55
N ALA A 98 -6.63 -7.06 -15.91
CA ALA A 98 -6.90 -8.24 -16.74
C ALA A 98 -6.15 -8.18 -18.08
N ALA A 99 -6.17 -7.02 -18.77
CA ALA A 99 -5.45 -6.81 -20.01
C ALA A 99 -3.92 -6.96 -19.83
N MET A 100 -3.35 -6.38 -18.76
CA MET A 100 -1.93 -6.56 -18.44
C MET A 100 -1.58 -8.03 -18.20
N LEU A 101 -2.38 -8.74 -17.39
CA LEU A 101 -2.15 -10.16 -17.12
C LEU A 101 -2.21 -11.00 -18.40
N VAL A 102 -3.26 -10.82 -19.21
CA VAL A 102 -3.42 -11.54 -20.48
C VAL A 102 -2.25 -11.25 -21.43
N SER A 103 -1.78 -10.00 -21.48
CA SER A 103 -0.72 -9.58 -22.40
C SER A 103 0.61 -10.31 -22.22
N PHE A 104 0.98 -10.73 -21.01
CA PHE A 104 2.17 -11.57 -20.81
C PHE A 104 1.84 -13.05 -20.67
N VAL A 105 0.64 -13.43 -20.22
CA VAL A 105 0.22 -14.85 -20.18
C VAL A 105 0.20 -15.45 -21.59
N VAL A 106 -0.29 -14.72 -22.58
CA VAL A 106 -0.38 -15.21 -23.97
C VAL A 106 1.00 -15.59 -24.53
N PRO A 107 2.02 -14.70 -24.54
CA PRO A 107 3.38 -15.06 -24.93
C PRO A 107 3.97 -16.26 -24.18
N PHE A 108 3.69 -16.41 -22.89
CA PHE A 108 4.19 -17.53 -22.09
C PHE A 108 3.69 -18.89 -22.59
N LEU A 109 2.44 -18.95 -23.09
CA LEU A 109 1.87 -20.20 -23.61
C LEU A 109 2.61 -20.68 -24.87
N PHE A 110 3.22 -19.77 -25.64
CA PHE A 110 3.97 -20.08 -26.86
C PHE A 110 5.43 -20.49 -26.61
N ILE A 111 5.91 -20.46 -25.36
CA ILE A 111 7.28 -20.94 -25.03
C ILE A 111 7.31 -22.46 -25.16
N THR A 112 8.23 -22.99 -25.95
CA THR A 112 8.43 -24.43 -26.15
C THR A 112 9.49 -24.96 -25.18
N ASP A 113 9.39 -26.23 -24.79
CA ASP A 113 10.30 -26.91 -23.87
C ASP A 113 10.47 -26.16 -22.54
N LYS A 114 9.36 -26.00 -21.81
CA LYS A 114 9.36 -25.39 -20.48
C LYS A 114 10.01 -26.36 -19.50
N GLU A 115 11.34 -26.36 -19.45
CA GLU A 115 12.12 -27.15 -18.50
C GLU A 115 11.71 -26.86 -17.03
N PRO A 116 12.04 -27.75 -16.07
CA PRO A 116 11.66 -27.61 -14.66
C PRO A 116 12.01 -26.24 -14.07
N THR A 117 11.16 -25.70 -13.16
CA THR A 117 11.37 -24.37 -12.54
C THR A 117 12.81 -24.16 -12.07
N SER A 118 13.51 -23.33 -12.82
CA SER A 118 14.86 -22.83 -12.57
C SER A 118 14.78 -21.33 -12.26
N LYS A 119 15.63 -20.85 -11.33
CA LYS A 119 15.75 -19.41 -11.03
C LYS A 119 16.26 -18.60 -12.23
N THR A 120 16.84 -19.30 -13.21
CA THR A 120 17.47 -18.76 -14.41
C THR A 120 16.65 -19.03 -15.66
N PHE A 121 15.41 -19.54 -15.55
CA PHE A 121 14.56 -19.89 -16.69
C PHE A 121 14.45 -18.80 -17.75
N ILE A 122 14.18 -17.54 -17.34
CA ILE A 122 14.06 -16.42 -18.28
C ILE A 122 15.38 -16.20 -19.04
N THR A 123 16.53 -16.36 -18.37
CA THR A 123 17.85 -16.25 -19.02
C THR A 123 18.23 -17.46 -19.85
N GLU A 124 17.82 -18.66 -19.44
CA GLU A 124 18.11 -19.91 -20.16
C GLU A 124 17.31 -19.99 -21.47
N HIS A 125 16.08 -19.46 -21.48
CA HIS A 125 15.18 -19.51 -22.63
C HIS A 125 15.07 -18.15 -23.34
N ILE A 126 15.96 -17.19 -23.05
CA ILE A 126 15.88 -15.83 -23.61
C ILE A 126 16.07 -15.81 -25.12
N SER A 127 16.73 -16.83 -25.69
CA SER A 127 16.87 -17.02 -27.14
C SER A 127 15.52 -17.20 -27.84
N GLN A 128 14.51 -17.73 -27.15
CA GLN A 128 13.16 -17.83 -27.68
C GLN A 128 12.46 -16.47 -27.62
N THR A 129 11.94 -16.00 -28.75
CA THR A 129 11.20 -14.75 -28.85
C THR A 129 9.99 -14.71 -27.89
N GLY A 130 9.35 -15.86 -27.62
CA GLY A 130 8.26 -15.97 -26.65
C GLY A 130 8.68 -15.57 -25.23
N THR A 131 9.86 -16.00 -24.78
CA THR A 131 10.41 -15.66 -23.46
C THR A 131 10.79 -14.18 -23.36
N TRP A 132 11.42 -13.63 -24.41
CA TRP A 132 11.76 -12.21 -24.48
C TRP A 132 10.50 -11.33 -24.43
N LEU A 133 9.48 -11.68 -25.22
CA LEU A 133 8.22 -10.95 -25.27
C LEU A 133 7.47 -11.04 -23.92
N TYR A 134 7.39 -12.23 -23.34
CA TYR A 134 6.83 -12.47 -22.01
C TYR A 134 7.46 -11.58 -20.94
N ALA A 135 8.79 -11.63 -20.82
CA ALA A 135 9.53 -10.91 -19.79
C ALA A 135 9.47 -9.38 -20.01
N SER A 136 9.58 -8.93 -21.26
CA SER A 136 9.52 -7.51 -21.61
C SER A 136 8.13 -6.90 -21.35
N ILE A 137 7.06 -7.61 -21.70
CA ILE A 137 5.69 -7.15 -21.43
C ILE A 137 5.42 -7.10 -19.92
N TYR A 138 5.86 -8.13 -19.18
CA TYR A 138 5.77 -8.14 -17.73
C TYR A 138 6.50 -6.94 -17.10
N MET A 139 7.76 -6.69 -17.47
CA MET A 139 8.52 -5.55 -16.96
C MET A 139 7.88 -4.21 -17.34
N THR A 140 7.33 -4.10 -18.56
CA THR A 140 6.59 -2.92 -18.99
C THR A 140 5.32 -2.69 -18.18
N ALA A 141 4.61 -3.75 -17.79
CA ALA A 141 3.43 -3.64 -16.92
C ALA A 141 3.82 -3.11 -15.52
N ILE A 142 4.89 -3.65 -14.92
CA ILE A 142 5.39 -3.17 -13.62
C ILE A 142 5.90 -1.72 -13.72
N LEU A 143 6.60 -1.38 -14.79
CA LEU A 143 7.07 -0.03 -15.11
C LEU A 143 5.89 0.95 -15.19
N ALA A 144 4.82 0.59 -15.90
CA ALA A 144 3.63 1.42 -16.05
C ALA A 144 2.93 1.63 -14.70
N ILE A 145 2.72 0.57 -13.92
CA ILE A 145 2.11 0.66 -12.57
C ILE A 145 2.94 1.56 -11.66
N SER A 146 4.26 1.36 -11.63
CA SER A 146 5.18 2.13 -10.79
C SER A 146 5.26 3.60 -11.21
N THR A 147 5.22 3.89 -12.52
CA THR A 147 5.17 5.25 -13.05
C THR A 147 3.88 5.96 -12.64
N MET A 148 2.73 5.28 -12.73
CA MET A 148 1.45 5.86 -12.30
C MET A 148 1.43 6.14 -10.80
N LEU A 149 1.99 5.23 -10.00
CA LEU A 149 2.16 5.43 -8.57
C LEU A 149 3.04 6.65 -8.27
N LEU A 150 4.17 6.79 -8.96
CA LEU A 150 5.08 7.93 -8.84
C LEU A 150 4.38 9.25 -9.20
N LEU A 151 3.75 9.32 -10.37
CA LEU A 151 3.09 10.53 -10.87
C LEU A 151 1.91 10.95 -9.97
N GLY A 152 1.13 10.00 -9.48
CA GLY A 152 -0.01 10.27 -8.60
C GLY A 152 0.37 10.77 -7.20
N LEU A 153 1.61 10.52 -6.76
CA LEU A 153 2.07 10.85 -5.40
C LEU A 153 3.16 11.92 -5.35
N ARG A 154 3.89 12.18 -6.45
CA ARG A 154 5.04 13.12 -6.48
C ARG A 154 4.70 14.55 -6.02
N ARG A 155 3.46 15.00 -6.18
CA ARG A 155 3.02 16.35 -5.78
C ARG A 155 2.58 16.45 -4.31
N ARG A 156 2.64 15.37 -3.52
CA ARG A 156 2.18 15.35 -2.13
C ARG A 156 3.34 15.57 -1.16
N LYS A 157 3.11 16.42 -0.14
CA LYS A 157 4.15 16.86 0.81
C LYS A 157 4.33 16.00 2.06
N ALA A 158 3.48 15.00 2.31
CA ALA A 158 3.61 14.20 3.54
C ALA A 158 4.83 13.26 3.47
N ARG A 159 5.59 13.15 4.57
CA ARG A 159 6.83 12.37 4.66
C ARG A 159 6.68 10.92 4.21
N SER A 160 5.52 10.31 4.46
CA SER A 160 5.19 8.93 4.05
C SER A 160 5.16 8.74 2.52
N TYR A 161 4.84 9.78 1.75
CA TYR A 161 4.86 9.73 0.29
C TYR A 161 6.29 9.70 -0.26
N GLY A 162 7.29 10.18 0.50
CA GLY A 162 8.70 10.11 0.12
C GLY A 162 9.17 8.67 -0.12
N PHE A 163 8.73 7.73 0.70
CA PHE A 163 9.04 6.31 0.53
C PHE A 163 8.45 5.72 -0.76
N PHE A 164 7.22 6.11 -1.12
CA PHE A 164 6.60 5.67 -2.38
C PHE A 164 7.30 6.27 -3.59
N VAL A 165 7.67 7.55 -3.52
CA VAL A 165 8.38 8.24 -4.60
C VAL A 165 9.75 7.59 -4.82
N ALA A 166 10.55 7.46 -3.75
CA ALA A 166 11.87 6.83 -3.83
C ALA A 166 11.77 5.37 -4.29
N GLY A 167 10.87 4.59 -3.69
CA GLY A 167 10.70 3.18 -4.04
C GLY A 167 10.21 2.97 -5.47
N SER A 168 9.24 3.76 -5.94
CA SER A 168 8.75 3.67 -7.31
C SER A 168 9.82 4.08 -8.33
N SER A 169 10.64 5.10 -8.03
CA SER A 169 11.76 5.48 -8.88
C SER A 169 12.79 4.36 -9.03
N LEU A 170 13.13 3.66 -7.93
CA LEU A 170 14.05 2.52 -7.99
C LEU A 170 13.47 1.36 -8.81
N VAL A 171 12.19 1.04 -8.64
CA VAL A 171 11.52 -0.01 -9.45
C VAL A 171 11.48 0.38 -10.92
N ILE A 172 11.20 1.64 -11.25
CA ILE A 172 11.22 2.15 -12.64
C ILE A 172 12.60 1.96 -13.26
N LEU A 173 13.66 2.34 -12.55
CA LEU A 173 15.04 2.16 -13.02
C LEU A 173 15.37 0.68 -13.21
N ALA A 174 14.98 -0.18 -12.27
CA ALA A 174 15.16 -1.62 -12.37
C ALA A 174 14.44 -2.20 -13.60
N CYS A 175 13.18 -1.81 -13.86
CA CYS A 175 12.45 -2.31 -15.02
C CYS A 175 13.08 -1.87 -16.35
N ILE A 176 13.59 -0.63 -16.43
CA ILE A 176 14.29 -0.14 -17.63
C ILE A 176 15.59 -0.92 -17.84
N ASP A 177 16.37 -1.08 -16.77
CA ASP A 177 17.61 -1.86 -16.76
C ASP A 177 17.37 -3.30 -17.25
N GLU A 178 16.39 -4.00 -16.70
CA GLU A 178 16.07 -5.37 -17.11
C GLU A 178 15.61 -5.44 -18.57
N ILE A 179 14.76 -4.52 -19.04
CA ILE A 179 14.32 -4.52 -20.45
C ILE A 179 15.53 -4.37 -21.38
N ILE A 180 16.49 -3.51 -21.02
CA ILE A 180 17.74 -3.33 -21.78
C ILE A 180 18.55 -4.62 -21.76
N VAL A 181 18.79 -5.21 -20.58
CA VAL A 181 19.54 -6.47 -20.43
C VAL A 181 18.91 -7.59 -21.24
N LEU A 182 17.61 -7.83 -21.08
CA LEU A 182 16.88 -8.89 -21.80
C LEU A 182 16.96 -8.70 -23.31
N SER A 183 16.90 -7.45 -23.79
CA SER A 183 17.03 -7.16 -25.22
C SER A 183 18.45 -7.42 -25.72
N LEU A 184 19.46 -6.95 -24.97
CA LEU A 184 20.87 -7.18 -25.31
C LEU A 184 21.24 -8.68 -25.27
N ASP A 185 20.67 -9.43 -24.33
CA ASP A 185 20.85 -10.87 -24.22
C ASP A 185 20.17 -11.61 -25.38
N HIS A 186 18.96 -11.20 -25.77
CA HIS A 186 18.23 -11.79 -26.90
C HIS A 186 18.94 -11.58 -28.25
N PHE A 187 19.57 -10.42 -28.45
CA PHE A 187 20.34 -10.11 -29.66
C PHE A 187 21.82 -10.50 -29.58
N GLU A 188 22.24 -11.19 -28.51
CA GLU A 188 23.61 -11.70 -28.31
C GLU A 188 24.71 -10.61 -28.32
N VAL A 189 24.39 -9.37 -27.92
CA VAL A 189 25.27 -8.19 -28.08
C VAL A 189 26.23 -7.96 -26.89
N THR A 190 26.22 -8.81 -25.86
CA THR A 190 26.75 -8.45 -24.53
C THR A 190 27.87 -9.33 -23.99
N ASP A 191 28.92 -8.67 -23.47
CA ASP A 191 30.02 -9.25 -22.70
C ASP A 191 29.59 -9.75 -21.30
N LEU A 192 30.21 -10.83 -20.84
CA LEU A 192 29.84 -11.59 -19.63
C LEU A 192 29.96 -10.75 -18.35
N GLY A 193 30.98 -9.89 -18.26
CA GLY A 193 31.19 -9.02 -17.09
C GLY A 193 30.12 -7.93 -16.96
N PHE A 194 29.71 -7.35 -18.09
CA PHE A 194 28.65 -6.33 -18.13
C PHE A 194 27.28 -6.90 -17.75
N ARG A 195 26.97 -8.14 -18.17
CA ARG A 195 25.73 -8.85 -17.79
C ARG A 195 25.60 -9.06 -16.28
N VAL A 196 26.67 -9.49 -15.61
CA VAL A 196 26.66 -9.72 -14.16
C VAL A 196 26.46 -8.41 -13.39
N LEU A 197 27.08 -7.32 -13.85
CA LEU A 197 26.93 -6.01 -13.23
C LEU A 197 25.48 -5.50 -13.31
N LEU A 198 24.88 -5.52 -14.51
CA LEU A 198 23.51 -5.06 -14.70
C LEU A 198 22.52 -5.93 -13.94
N ARG A 199 22.66 -7.26 -13.97
CA ARG A 199 21.79 -8.17 -13.20
C ARG A 199 21.86 -7.92 -11.69
N ASN A 200 23.04 -7.61 -11.14
CA ASN A 200 23.17 -7.24 -9.74
C ASN A 200 22.55 -5.87 -9.44
N ALA A 201 22.68 -4.92 -10.37
CA ALA A 201 22.03 -3.61 -10.27
C ALA A 201 20.51 -3.75 -10.28
N PHE A 202 19.93 -4.54 -11.19
CA PHE A 202 18.52 -4.88 -11.23
C PHE A 202 18.02 -5.40 -9.88
N ASP A 203 18.61 -6.48 -9.37
CA ASP A 203 18.17 -7.10 -8.12
C ASP A 203 18.24 -6.09 -6.96
N PHE A 204 19.35 -5.35 -6.86
CA PHE A 204 19.50 -4.32 -5.83
C PHE A 204 18.42 -3.23 -5.93
N LEU A 205 18.22 -2.65 -7.11
CA LEU A 205 17.26 -1.59 -7.36
C LEU A 205 15.82 -2.08 -7.11
N PHE A 206 15.47 -3.25 -7.63
CA PHE A 206 14.13 -3.80 -7.54
C PHE A 206 13.75 -4.12 -6.09
N TYR A 207 14.56 -4.90 -5.36
CA TYR A 207 14.23 -5.27 -3.98
C TYR A 207 14.27 -4.08 -3.03
N CYS A 208 15.25 -3.17 -3.17
CA CYS A 208 15.26 -1.94 -2.38
C CYS A 208 14.01 -1.09 -2.67
N GLY A 209 13.60 -0.98 -3.93
CA GLY A 209 12.38 -0.30 -4.34
C GLY A 209 11.13 -0.89 -3.70
N VAL A 210 10.98 -2.22 -3.75
CA VAL A 210 9.87 -2.96 -3.12
C VAL A 210 9.85 -2.72 -1.60
N ILE A 211 11.00 -2.82 -0.92
CA ILE A 211 11.09 -2.59 0.53
C ILE A 211 10.64 -1.17 0.89
N LEU A 212 11.07 -0.15 0.13
CA LEU A 212 10.64 1.23 0.34
C LEU A 212 9.14 1.40 0.12
N ILE A 213 8.57 0.83 -0.93
CA ILE A 213 7.13 0.87 -1.20
C ILE A 213 6.35 0.23 -0.04
N VAL A 214 6.75 -0.96 0.41
CA VAL A 214 6.11 -1.67 1.53
C VAL A 214 6.25 -0.88 2.83
N THR A 215 7.40 -0.25 3.07
CA THR A 215 7.61 0.64 4.22
C THR A 215 6.72 1.88 4.15
N GLY A 216 6.57 2.48 2.97
CA GLY A 216 5.65 3.58 2.73
C GLY A 216 4.22 3.20 3.10
N ILE A 217 3.76 2.03 2.64
CA ILE A 217 2.46 1.48 3.02
C ILE A 217 2.40 1.34 4.54
N ALA A 218 3.33 0.63 5.17
CA ALA A 218 3.39 0.38 6.62
C ALA A 218 3.27 1.67 7.43
N SER A 219 3.99 2.72 7.02
CA SER A 219 4.00 4.03 7.67
C SER A 219 2.61 4.69 7.72
N PHE A 220 1.77 4.52 6.68
CA PHE A 220 0.41 5.05 6.69
C PHE A 220 -0.49 4.37 7.72
N THR A 221 -0.40 3.05 7.86
CA THR A 221 -1.17 2.35 8.89
C THR A 221 -0.68 2.70 10.28
N LEU A 222 0.62 2.84 10.48
CA LEU A 222 1.15 3.25 11.79
C LEU A 222 0.69 4.66 12.14
N GLN A 223 0.78 5.62 11.21
CA GLN A 223 0.29 6.99 11.43
C GLN A 223 -1.21 7.03 11.73
N LYS A 224 -2.01 6.24 11.03
CA LYS A 224 -3.45 6.13 11.27
C LYS A 224 -3.75 5.54 12.64
N ALA A 225 -3.12 4.42 12.99
CA ALA A 225 -3.28 3.77 14.30
C ALA A 225 -2.83 4.67 15.44
N MET A 226 -1.71 5.41 15.27
CA MET A 226 -1.25 6.39 16.24
C MET A 226 -2.25 7.55 16.39
N ARG A 227 -2.86 8.03 15.30
CA ARG A 227 -3.89 9.07 15.33
C ARG A 227 -5.14 8.60 16.04
N GLU A 228 -5.64 7.41 15.71
CA GLU A 228 -6.78 6.78 16.39
C GLU A 228 -6.48 6.58 17.89
N ALA A 229 -5.31 6.04 18.25
CA ALA A 229 -4.92 5.85 19.64
C ALA A 229 -4.75 7.17 20.42
N ARG A 230 -4.32 8.27 19.75
CA ARG A 230 -4.32 9.60 20.36
C ARG A 230 -5.75 10.08 20.60
N LEU A 231 -6.62 9.99 19.60
CA LEU A 231 -8.04 10.37 19.71
C LEU A 231 -8.76 9.57 20.80
N SER A 232 -8.58 8.25 20.87
CA SER A 232 -9.17 7.42 21.93
C SER A 232 -8.62 7.72 23.32
N ARG A 233 -7.36 8.17 23.43
CA ARG A 233 -6.81 8.66 24.71
C ARG A 233 -7.46 9.96 25.14
N HIS A 234 -7.62 10.92 24.22
CA HIS A 234 -8.34 12.17 24.48
C HIS A 234 -9.81 11.91 24.85
N ALA A 235 -10.53 11.08 24.08
CA ALA A 235 -11.90 10.70 24.36
C ALA A 235 -12.06 10.03 25.75
N ARG A 236 -11.18 9.10 26.13
CA ARG A 236 -11.22 8.47 27.46
C ARG A 236 -10.99 9.47 28.60
N ARG A 237 -10.09 10.45 28.42
CA ARG A 237 -9.86 11.49 29.42
C ARG A 237 -11.04 12.45 29.53
N LEU A 238 -11.61 12.87 28.40
CA LEU A 238 -12.81 13.72 28.37
C LEU A 238 -14.01 13.00 29.01
N ARG A 239 -14.21 11.70 28.74
CA ARG A 239 -15.24 10.89 29.41
C ARG A 239 -15.05 10.81 30.93
N ARG A 240 -13.80 10.69 31.40
CA ARG A 240 -13.50 10.70 32.85
C ARG A 240 -13.78 12.06 33.48
N LEU A 241 -13.48 13.16 32.79
CA LEU A 241 -13.80 14.52 33.25
C LEU A 241 -15.31 14.76 33.27
N ALA A 242 -16.01 14.40 32.20
CA ALA A 242 -17.46 14.47 32.12
C ALA A 242 -18.14 13.66 33.23
N GLY A 243 -17.66 12.44 33.50
CA GLY A 243 -18.14 11.62 34.62
C GLY A 243 -17.86 12.22 36.00
N ARG A 244 -16.70 12.85 36.22
CA ARG A 244 -16.39 13.57 37.47
C ARG A 244 -17.28 14.78 37.71
N LEU A 245 -17.65 15.47 36.63
CA LEU A 245 -18.49 16.67 36.68
C LEU A 245 -19.99 16.34 36.57
N ALA A 246 -20.35 15.06 36.50
CA ALA A 246 -21.71 14.57 36.26
C ALA A 246 -22.37 15.18 35.00
N VAL A 247 -21.55 15.51 34.00
CA VAL A 247 -21.99 16.04 32.71
C VAL A 247 -22.27 14.87 31.79
N MET A 248 -23.53 14.61 31.49
CA MET A 248 -23.91 13.69 30.43
C MET A 248 -23.98 14.44 29.10
N PRO A 249 -23.29 13.97 28.03
CA PRO A 249 -23.58 14.47 26.70
C PRO A 249 -25.05 14.25 26.42
N ALA A 250 -25.73 15.24 25.82
CA ALA A 250 -27.06 15.04 25.29
C ALA A 250 -26.96 13.98 24.18
N THR A 251 -27.21 12.72 24.51
CA THR A 251 -27.39 11.67 23.52
C THR A 251 -28.70 11.98 22.81
N ASN A 252 -28.66 12.87 21.83
CA ASN A 252 -29.75 12.99 20.87
C ASN A 252 -29.93 11.60 20.29
N GLY A 253 -31.09 10.99 20.57
CA GLY A 253 -31.47 9.60 20.28
C GLY A 253 -31.53 9.27 18.79
N SER A 254 -30.46 9.56 18.05
CA SER A 254 -30.23 9.02 16.73
C SER A 254 -29.43 7.74 16.90
N SER A 255 -30.16 6.63 16.86
CA SER A 255 -29.66 5.28 16.65
C SER A 255 -28.84 5.18 15.34
N ARG A 256 -27.61 5.68 15.36
CA ARG A 256 -26.51 5.29 14.45
C ARG A 256 -25.36 4.69 15.26
N ALA A 257 -25.74 3.84 16.19
CA ALA A 257 -24.88 2.86 16.83
C ALA A 257 -24.35 1.87 15.78
N ARG A 258 -23.28 2.24 15.06
CA ARG A 258 -22.24 1.30 14.61
C ARG A 258 -20.99 1.91 13.98
N ASP A 259 -20.95 3.21 13.73
CA ASP A 259 -19.79 3.82 13.04
C ASP A 259 -19.51 5.25 13.56
N GLU A 260 -19.58 5.44 14.88
CA GLU A 260 -19.19 6.71 15.51
C GLU A 260 -17.69 6.91 15.35
N SER A 261 -17.31 7.69 14.34
CA SER A 261 -15.95 8.21 14.22
C SER A 261 -15.53 8.79 15.57
N SER A 262 -14.34 8.44 16.07
CA SER A 262 -13.88 8.90 17.40
C SER A 262 -13.84 10.44 17.53
N ILE A 263 -13.94 11.16 16.42
CA ILE A 263 -14.05 12.62 16.35
C ILE A 263 -15.44 13.10 16.78
N ALA A 264 -16.52 12.42 16.40
CA ALA A 264 -17.89 12.77 16.80
C ALA A 264 -18.06 12.69 18.32
N VAL A 265 -17.56 11.60 18.92
CA VAL A 265 -17.53 11.42 20.37
C VAL A 265 -16.73 12.52 21.08
N VAL A 266 -15.58 12.92 20.51
CA VAL A 266 -14.77 14.01 21.09
C VAL A 266 -15.48 15.35 20.94
N TYR A 267 -16.16 15.60 19.82
CA TYR A 267 -16.94 16.81 19.56
C TYR A 267 -18.10 16.96 20.55
N ASP A 268 -18.91 15.90 20.72
CA ASP A 268 -20.06 15.92 21.64
C ASP A 268 -19.62 16.14 23.09
N LEU A 269 -18.48 15.55 23.49
CA LEU A 269 -17.89 15.76 24.81
C LEU A 269 -17.34 17.18 24.99
N VAL A 270 -16.76 17.79 23.95
CA VAL A 270 -16.30 19.19 24.00
C VAL A 270 -17.48 20.13 24.16
N ILE A 271 -18.56 19.95 23.39
CA ILE A 271 -19.79 20.75 23.53
C ILE A 271 -20.36 20.64 24.94
N ALA A 272 -20.56 19.41 25.43
CA ALA A 272 -21.16 19.19 26.75
C ALA A 272 -20.32 19.81 27.89
N LEU A 273 -18.98 19.74 27.80
CA LEU A 273 -18.09 20.35 28.78
C LEU A 273 -18.07 21.88 28.68
N ARG A 274 -18.20 22.45 27.48
CA ARG A 274 -18.26 23.90 27.28
C ARG A 274 -19.59 24.50 27.73
N ASP A 275 -20.69 23.79 27.49
CA ASP A 275 -22.01 24.15 28.01
C ASP A 275 -22.02 24.12 29.54
N PHE A 276 -21.38 23.10 30.14
CA PHE A 276 -21.20 23.04 31.59
C PHE A 276 -20.35 24.20 32.13
N GLU A 277 -19.25 24.56 31.47
CA GLU A 277 -18.40 25.71 31.83
C GLU A 277 -19.18 27.02 31.81
N ASN A 278 -19.96 27.23 30.74
CA ASN A 278 -20.79 28.43 30.57
C ASN A 278 -21.90 28.50 31.62
N ALA A 279 -22.53 27.36 31.94
CA ALA A 279 -23.60 27.27 32.94
C ALA A 279 -23.10 27.41 34.39
N HIS A 280 -21.89 26.93 34.69
CA HIS A 280 -21.36 26.84 36.06
C HIS A 280 -20.11 27.69 36.31
N ARG A 281 -20.02 28.86 35.65
CA ARG A 281 -18.96 29.90 35.75
C ARG A 281 -17.90 29.60 36.85
N GLY A 282 -16.83 28.91 36.47
CA GLY A 282 -15.64 28.74 37.33
C GLY A 282 -15.43 27.37 37.99
N ARG A 283 -16.24 26.34 37.69
CA ARG A 283 -16.03 24.98 38.23
C ARG A 283 -14.95 24.14 37.52
N LEU A 284 -14.44 24.59 36.39
CA LEU A 284 -13.34 23.91 35.69
C LEU A 284 -12.00 24.42 36.20
N THR A 285 -11.10 23.50 36.57
CA THR A 285 -9.74 23.89 36.93
C THR A 285 -9.02 24.45 35.70
N PRO A 286 -8.04 25.37 35.86
CA PRO A 286 -7.27 25.92 34.74
C PRO A 286 -6.50 24.89 33.92
N ALA A 287 -6.26 23.69 34.47
CA ALA A 287 -5.66 22.56 33.76
C ALA A 287 -6.69 21.84 32.87
N ASP A 288 -7.92 21.65 33.38
CA ASP A 288 -8.99 21.00 32.63
C ASP A 288 -9.51 21.90 31.50
N ALA A 289 -9.61 23.22 31.72
CA ALA A 289 -9.97 24.19 30.69
C ALA A 289 -8.96 24.20 29.52
N ARG A 290 -7.65 24.10 29.82
CA ARG A 290 -6.60 23.96 28.80
C ARG A 290 -6.72 22.66 28.01
N HIS A 291 -7.18 21.58 28.64
CA HIS A 291 -7.39 20.31 27.97
C HIS A 291 -8.63 20.29 27.07
N VAL A 292 -9.72 20.97 27.47
CA VAL A 292 -10.91 21.17 26.62
C VAL A 292 -10.54 22.01 25.40
N ALA A 293 -9.82 23.13 25.59
CA ALA A 293 -9.35 23.97 24.48
C ALA A 293 -8.42 23.22 23.50
N ALA A 294 -7.52 22.35 24.01
CA ALA A 294 -6.67 21.52 23.17
C ALA A 294 -7.47 20.46 22.38
N ALA A 295 -8.54 19.90 22.96
CA ALA A 295 -9.42 18.98 22.26
C ALA A 295 -10.27 19.68 21.20
N GLU A 296 -10.75 20.89 21.49
CA GLU A 296 -11.48 21.76 20.55
C GLU A 296 -10.64 22.11 19.31
N ALA A 297 -9.36 22.48 19.51
CA ALA A 297 -8.44 22.77 18.41
C ALA A 297 -8.26 21.56 17.48
N ILE A 298 -8.16 20.34 18.02
CA ILE A 298 -8.05 19.09 17.25
C ILE A 298 -9.32 18.80 16.45
N VAL A 299 -10.49 19.15 16.99
CA VAL A 299 -11.77 18.94 16.29
C VAL A 299 -11.97 20.00 15.19
N MET A 300 -11.66 21.27 15.46
CA MET A 300 -11.71 22.37 14.49
C MET A 300 -10.77 22.14 13.29
N GLU A 301 -9.58 21.58 13.52
CA GLU A 301 -8.63 21.23 12.44
C GLU A 301 -9.15 20.09 11.54
N GLN A 302 -10.08 19.27 12.05
CA GLN A 302 -10.54 18.04 11.39
C GLN A 302 -11.98 18.13 10.85
N LEU A 303 -12.76 19.11 11.30
CA LEU A 303 -14.03 19.46 10.69
C LEU A 303 -13.77 20.23 9.38
N PRO A 304 -14.45 19.90 8.27
CA PRO A 304 -14.47 20.78 7.11
C PRO A 304 -14.98 22.14 7.59
N SER A 305 -14.25 23.22 7.27
CA SER A 305 -14.69 24.58 7.57
C SER A 305 -16.18 24.74 7.19
N PRO A 306 -17.02 25.35 8.07
CA PRO A 306 -18.44 25.61 7.81
C PRO A 306 -18.71 26.38 6.51
N ALA A 307 -17.68 26.94 5.87
CA ALA A 307 -17.77 27.57 4.57
C ALA A 307 -18.22 26.62 3.44
N THR A 308 -18.12 25.30 3.59
CA THR A 308 -18.54 24.34 2.54
C THR A 308 -19.96 23.79 2.68
N THR A 309 -20.64 24.02 3.80
CA THR A 309 -22.01 23.53 4.03
C THR A 309 -23.10 24.51 3.59
N ARG A 310 -22.76 25.74 3.17
CA ARG A 310 -23.72 26.71 2.59
C ARG A 310 -24.02 26.48 1.09
N ALA A 311 -23.34 25.53 0.43
CA ALA A 311 -23.53 25.27 -1.00
C ALA A 311 -24.60 24.21 -1.33
N TRP A 312 -25.28 23.64 -0.33
CA TRP A 312 -26.32 22.61 -0.52
C TRP A 312 -27.73 23.05 -0.10
N THR A 313 -27.93 24.35 0.09
CA THR A 313 -29.26 24.96 0.27
C THR A 313 -29.39 26.17 -0.63
N ARG A 314 -29.41 25.95 -1.94
CA ARG A 314 -30.21 26.70 -2.93
C ARG A 314 -30.57 25.78 -4.07
#